data_AF-A0A2V9CLT0-F1
#
_entry.id   AF-A0A2V9CLT0-F1
#
_cell.length_a   1.000
_cell.length_b   1.000
_cell.length_c   1.000
_cell.angle_alpha   90.00
_cell.angle_beta   90.00
_cell.angle_gamma   90.00
#
_symmetry.space_group_name_H-M   'P 1'
#
loop_
_entity.id
_entity.type
_entity.pdbx_description
1 polymer ?
#
loop_
_entity_poly.entity_id
_entity_poly.type
_entity_poly.pdbx_seq_one_letter_code
_entity_poly.pdbx_strand_id
1 'polypeptide(L)'
;MNRKRVLLVLLVVVILAAGYGTFVVRRGFSAADQPSAIEKVMAQTVRNLGIPRSARSMKNPLTITPELLQEGRDNFTNRCAGCHGKDGDGHTGIGPNLYPKAPELRLPATQNLTDGEIHYIITNGVRLTGMPALGNPHMSEDDNTAWKLVHFIRSISLTTPQQRAEQTTTASTAHYVGSATCEKCHAQIYERWKKTPMANVVRDPREHPDAIIPNLATNNVSPKFTKDQVAFVYGGVWKQRYFTKIGDDYYPEPAQWDVTNKMWRPYFVANGTDWWSALYPPDNMKRPTGPTCDGCHSVNYDIQTKQVAEWNVGCEKCHGPGSAHVEQPTQGNIVNPARMDYISANDTCIQCHSQGRPLTSPIEGKYYDWPVGFHVGLNLQDYWQLEEHNLGQTTFTHFADGTAHKNRMQGNDFVQSVMYRRGVTCFDCHDVHGTDNYAQLRKPVNQICLDCHGSGSRNGPREATLAEHTHHKDGSTGSECVACHMPKVEVTIPGVFVSAHTFAFITPAITDKYKVPNPCTSCHTDKTTAWATDALRHWPERSPWRVQ
;
A
#
# COMPACT_ATOMS: atom_id res chain seq x y z
N MET A 1 -16.63 0.71 -63.21
CA MET A 1 -15.23 0.23 -63.00
C MET A 1 -14.91 -0.80 -64.09
N ASN A 2 -13.84 -0.64 -64.86
CA ASN A 2 -13.51 -1.54 -65.98
C ASN A 2 -13.23 -2.98 -65.47
N ARG A 3 -13.79 -4.01 -66.12
CA ARG A 3 -13.64 -5.44 -65.79
C ARG A 3 -12.17 -5.86 -65.57
N LYS A 4 -11.24 -5.27 -66.32
CA LYS A 4 -9.78 -5.49 -66.13
C LYS A 4 -9.27 -4.97 -64.79
N ARG A 5 -9.76 -3.82 -64.31
CA ARG A 5 -9.39 -3.25 -62.99
C ARG A 5 -9.95 -4.09 -61.84
N VAL A 6 -11.17 -4.61 -61.98
CA VAL A 6 -11.78 -5.52 -60.99
C VAL A 6 -10.95 -6.80 -60.85
N LEU A 7 -10.59 -7.42 -61.98
CA LEU A 7 -9.76 -8.63 -62.00
C LEU A 7 -8.37 -8.39 -61.39
N LEU A 8 -7.77 -7.23 -61.66
CA LEU A 8 -6.46 -6.89 -61.12
C LEU A 8 -6.49 -6.66 -59.61
N VAL A 9 -7.54 -6.01 -59.08
CA VAL A 9 -7.76 -5.87 -57.64
C VAL A 9 -7.98 -7.23 -56.98
N LEU A 10 -8.81 -8.09 -57.55
CA LEU A 10 -9.05 -9.44 -57.03
C LEU A 10 -7.76 -10.28 -57.02
N LEU A 11 -6.95 -10.20 -58.07
CA LEU A 11 -5.66 -10.89 -58.14
C LEU A 11 -4.72 -10.43 -57.02
N VAL A 12 -4.63 -9.10 -56.79
CA VAL A 12 -3.82 -8.54 -55.70
C VAL A 12 -4.31 -9.04 -54.34
N VAL A 13 -5.64 -9.05 -54.10
CA VAL A 13 -6.21 -9.57 -52.84
C VAL A 13 -5.86 -11.04 -52.63
N VAL A 14 -5.97 -11.87 -53.67
CA VAL A 14 -5.62 -13.30 -53.59
C VAL A 14 -4.14 -13.50 -53.32
N ILE A 15 -3.25 -12.74 -53.97
CA ILE A 15 -1.80 -12.81 -53.74
C ILE A 15 -1.46 -12.40 -52.31
N LEU A 16 -2.07 -11.32 -51.79
CA LEU A 16 -1.87 -10.87 -50.42
C LEU A 16 -2.39 -11.90 -49.41
N ALA A 17 -3.56 -12.49 -49.66
CA ALA A 17 -4.12 -13.54 -48.81
C ALA A 17 -3.26 -14.81 -48.81
N ALA A 18 -2.77 -15.25 -49.97
CA ALA A 18 -1.87 -16.40 -50.07
C ALA A 18 -0.51 -16.12 -49.42
N GLY A 19 0.03 -14.91 -49.59
CA GLY A 19 1.25 -14.45 -48.92
C GLY A 19 1.10 -14.44 -47.41
N TYR A 20 0.01 -13.89 -46.89
CA TYR A 20 -0.31 -13.91 -45.45
C TYR A 20 -0.52 -15.33 -44.93
N GLY A 21 -1.26 -16.16 -45.66
CA GLY A 21 -1.46 -17.58 -45.30
C GLY A 21 -0.14 -18.35 -45.22
N THR A 22 0.75 -18.16 -46.19
CA THR A 22 2.08 -18.78 -46.20
C THR A 22 2.94 -18.29 -45.03
N PHE A 23 2.87 -16.98 -44.72
CA PHE A 23 3.55 -16.40 -43.57
C PHE A 23 3.07 -16.99 -42.24
N VAL A 24 1.75 -17.09 -42.04
CA VAL A 24 1.15 -17.70 -40.84
C VAL A 24 1.53 -19.17 -40.71
N VAL A 25 1.47 -19.94 -41.79
CA VAL A 25 1.84 -21.37 -41.77
C VAL A 25 3.32 -21.56 -41.43
N ARG A 26 4.21 -20.71 -41.94
CA ARG A 26 5.66 -20.81 -41.69
C ARG A 26 6.08 -20.34 -40.30
N ARG A 27 5.43 -19.30 -39.77
CA ARG A 27 5.80 -18.68 -38.48
C ARG A 27 5.04 -19.29 -37.30
N GLY A 28 3.93 -19.97 -37.57
CA GLY A 28 2.97 -20.38 -36.55
C GLY A 28 1.95 -19.27 -36.26
N PHE A 29 0.83 -19.64 -35.63
CA PHE A 29 -0.23 -18.72 -35.23
C PHE A 29 -0.30 -18.69 -33.70
N SER A 30 0.41 -17.74 -33.07
CA SER A 30 0.63 -17.70 -31.63
C SER A 30 0.13 -16.41 -31.00
N ALA A 31 -0.55 -16.53 -29.85
CA ALA A 31 -0.95 -15.38 -29.05
C ALA A 31 0.21 -14.74 -28.28
N ALA A 32 1.36 -15.42 -28.19
CA ALA A 32 2.57 -14.88 -27.56
C ALA A 32 3.32 -13.88 -28.47
N ASP A 33 3.00 -13.86 -29.77
CA ASP A 33 3.67 -13.00 -30.75
C ASP A 33 3.26 -11.52 -30.58
N GLN A 34 4.15 -10.62 -30.99
CA GLN A 34 3.79 -9.21 -31.08
C GLN A 34 2.95 -8.97 -32.34
N PRO A 35 1.78 -8.32 -32.23
CA PRO A 35 1.03 -7.91 -33.41
C PRO A 35 1.87 -6.92 -34.24
N SER A 36 1.88 -7.14 -35.54
CA SER A 36 2.46 -6.22 -36.52
C SER A 36 1.76 -4.86 -36.47
N ALA A 37 2.39 -3.83 -37.03
CA ALA A 37 1.79 -2.49 -37.10
C ALA A 37 0.45 -2.52 -37.85
N ILE A 38 0.35 -3.33 -38.91
CA ILE A 38 -0.87 -3.49 -39.73
C ILE A 38 -1.97 -4.16 -38.89
N GLU A 39 -1.67 -5.23 -38.15
CA GLU A 39 -2.63 -5.89 -37.27
C GLU A 39 -3.14 -4.95 -36.16
N LYS A 40 -2.25 -4.17 -35.54
CA LYS A 40 -2.63 -3.16 -34.53
C LYS A 40 -3.60 -2.13 -35.12
N VAL A 41 -3.27 -1.54 -36.28
CA VAL A 41 -4.10 -0.53 -36.93
C VAL A 41 -5.45 -1.10 -37.34
N MET A 42 -5.48 -2.30 -37.94
CA MET A 42 -6.73 -2.96 -38.32
C MET A 42 -7.59 -3.27 -37.10
N ALA A 43 -7.02 -3.88 -36.06
CA ALA A 43 -7.75 -4.22 -34.84
C ALA A 43 -8.33 -2.98 -34.14
N GLN A 44 -7.53 -1.92 -34.00
CA GLN A 44 -7.98 -0.65 -33.42
C GLN A 44 -9.07 0.01 -34.27
N THR A 45 -8.92 0.01 -35.59
CA THR A 45 -9.91 0.60 -36.52
C THR A 45 -11.22 -0.17 -36.46
N VAL A 46 -11.18 -1.51 -36.53
CA VAL A 46 -12.37 -2.37 -36.45
C VAL A 46 -13.05 -2.22 -35.10
N ARG A 47 -12.30 -2.25 -33.99
CA ARG A 47 -12.85 -2.00 -32.64
C ARG A 47 -13.53 -0.64 -32.59
N ASN A 48 -12.83 0.42 -32.99
CA ASN A 48 -13.37 1.77 -32.93
C ASN A 48 -14.64 1.86 -33.77
N LEU A 49 -14.63 1.45 -35.05
CA LEU A 49 -15.82 1.43 -35.92
C LEU A 49 -16.96 0.55 -35.38
N GLY A 50 -16.63 -0.49 -34.63
CA GLY A 50 -17.59 -1.41 -34.01
C GLY A 50 -18.32 -0.85 -32.78
N ILE A 51 -17.87 0.27 -32.20
CA ILE A 51 -18.57 0.93 -31.09
C ILE A 51 -19.65 1.87 -31.68
N PRO A 52 -20.95 1.64 -31.40
CA PRO A 52 -22.03 2.49 -31.90
C PRO A 52 -21.87 3.94 -31.47
N ARG A 53 -22.26 4.88 -32.35
CA ARG A 53 -22.21 6.32 -32.03
C ARG A 53 -23.02 6.67 -30.78
N SER A 54 -24.17 6.01 -30.58
CA SER A 54 -25.01 6.17 -29.39
C SER A 54 -24.25 5.82 -28.10
N ALA A 55 -23.43 4.77 -28.13
CA ALA A 55 -22.61 4.39 -26.99
C ALA A 55 -21.52 5.42 -26.70
N ARG A 56 -20.84 5.95 -27.74
CA ARG A 56 -19.79 6.97 -27.56
C ARG A 56 -20.27 8.26 -26.89
N SER A 57 -21.53 8.63 -27.15
CA SER A 57 -22.14 9.83 -26.57
C SER A 57 -22.63 9.65 -25.14
N MET A 58 -22.70 8.41 -24.63
CA MET A 58 -23.13 8.17 -23.25
C MET A 58 -22.16 8.82 -22.26
N LYS A 59 -22.74 9.38 -21.20
CA LYS A 59 -22.02 9.93 -20.06
C LYS A 59 -22.29 9.04 -18.86
N ASN A 60 -21.30 8.95 -17.97
CA ASN A 60 -21.46 8.24 -16.73
C ASN A 60 -22.54 8.96 -15.88
N PRO A 61 -23.69 8.31 -15.57
CA PRO A 61 -24.76 8.95 -14.83
C PRO A 61 -24.49 9.02 -13.32
N LEU A 62 -23.46 8.32 -12.84
CA LEU A 62 -23.16 8.22 -11.42
C LEU A 62 -22.29 9.39 -10.96
N THR A 63 -22.65 9.99 -9.84
CA THR A 63 -21.81 10.97 -9.16
C THR A 63 -20.64 10.27 -8.47
N ILE A 64 -19.43 10.77 -8.64
CA ILE A 64 -18.24 10.23 -7.96
C ILE A 64 -18.34 10.50 -6.46
N THR A 65 -18.31 9.44 -5.66
CA THR A 65 -18.12 9.49 -4.20
C THR A 65 -16.97 8.57 -3.79
N PRO A 66 -16.36 8.74 -2.60
CA PRO A 66 -15.34 7.82 -2.10
C PRO A 66 -15.82 6.36 -2.06
N GLU A 67 -17.06 6.14 -1.64
CA GLU A 67 -17.69 4.82 -1.56
C GLU A 67 -17.87 4.21 -2.95
N LEU A 68 -18.31 5.01 -3.92
CA LEU A 68 -18.48 4.55 -5.30
C LEU A 68 -17.15 4.17 -5.95
N LEU A 69 -16.11 4.98 -5.76
CA LEU A 69 -14.77 4.66 -6.26
C LEU A 69 -14.21 3.40 -5.59
N GLN A 70 -14.52 3.20 -4.31
CA GLN A 70 -14.15 2.00 -3.60
C GLN A 70 -14.85 0.76 -4.16
N GLU A 71 -16.16 0.83 -4.40
CA GLU A 71 -16.89 -0.26 -5.06
C GLU A 71 -16.36 -0.53 -6.48
N GLY A 72 -15.99 0.52 -7.22
CA GLY A 72 -15.35 0.39 -8.53
C GLY A 72 -14.00 -0.33 -8.46
N ARG A 73 -13.15 0.02 -7.49
CA ARG A 73 -11.86 -0.65 -7.23
C ARG A 73 -12.04 -2.13 -6.88
N ASP A 74 -12.99 -2.43 -6.00
CA ASP A 74 -13.25 -3.80 -5.55
C ASP A 74 -13.74 -4.67 -6.72
N ASN A 75 -14.68 -4.15 -7.51
CA ASN A 75 -15.13 -4.83 -8.73
C ASN A 75 -14.01 -5.03 -9.74
N PHE A 76 -13.14 -4.02 -9.93
CA PHE A 76 -12.02 -4.12 -10.85
C PHE A 76 -11.01 -5.16 -10.39
N THR A 77 -10.68 -5.18 -9.10
CA THR A 77 -9.77 -6.16 -8.50
C THR A 77 -10.26 -7.59 -8.71
N ASN A 78 -11.56 -7.81 -8.49
CA ASN A 78 -12.16 -9.14 -8.57
C ASN A 78 -12.36 -9.64 -10.00
N ARG A 79 -12.52 -8.75 -11.00
CA ARG A 79 -12.97 -9.12 -12.35
C ARG A 79 -11.98 -8.78 -13.46
N CYS A 80 -11.17 -7.74 -13.28
CA CYS A 80 -10.34 -7.15 -14.35
C CYS A 80 -8.84 -7.26 -14.07
N ALA A 81 -8.44 -7.17 -12.79
CA ALA A 81 -7.03 -7.09 -12.41
C ALA A 81 -6.21 -8.33 -12.77
N GLY A 82 -6.84 -9.50 -12.98
CA GLY A 82 -6.16 -10.70 -13.47
C GLY A 82 -5.49 -10.51 -14.85
N CYS A 83 -6.08 -9.67 -15.72
CA CYS A 83 -5.51 -9.34 -17.03
C CYS A 83 -4.87 -7.95 -17.06
N HIS A 84 -5.46 -6.98 -16.36
CA HIS A 84 -5.06 -5.57 -16.44
C HIS A 84 -4.12 -5.11 -15.32
N GLY A 85 -3.77 -5.96 -14.36
CA GLY A 85 -3.05 -5.53 -13.14
C GLY A 85 -3.98 -4.78 -12.19
N LYS A 86 -3.61 -4.65 -10.91
CA LYS A 86 -4.47 -3.95 -9.91
C LYS A 86 -4.47 -2.44 -10.09
N ASP A 87 -3.32 -1.90 -10.47
CA ASP A 87 -3.11 -0.49 -10.80
C ASP A 87 -3.42 -0.18 -12.28
N GLY A 88 -3.75 -1.19 -13.09
CA GLY A 88 -4.02 -1.03 -14.51
C GLY A 88 -2.78 -1.11 -15.41
N ASP A 89 -1.63 -1.58 -14.91
CA ASP A 89 -0.36 -1.67 -15.66
C ASP A 89 -0.31 -2.78 -16.73
N GLY A 90 -1.16 -3.79 -16.61
CA GLY A 90 -1.17 -4.97 -17.49
C GLY A 90 -0.06 -6.00 -17.23
N HIS A 91 0.80 -5.83 -16.22
CA HIS A 91 1.93 -6.73 -15.92
C HIS A 91 1.51 -7.94 -15.09
N THR A 92 0.60 -8.73 -15.63
CA THR A 92 0.12 -9.96 -14.99
C THR A 92 0.72 -11.20 -15.65
N GLY A 93 0.40 -12.38 -15.11
CA GLY A 93 0.70 -13.64 -15.80
C GLY A 93 -0.13 -13.86 -17.07
N ILE A 94 -1.25 -13.15 -17.24
CA ILE A 94 -2.20 -13.33 -18.33
C ILE A 94 -2.07 -12.20 -19.36
N GLY A 95 -2.07 -10.94 -18.93
CA GLY A 95 -2.17 -9.76 -19.79
C GLY A 95 -1.18 -9.73 -20.96
N PRO A 96 0.14 -9.94 -20.73
CA PRO A 96 1.15 -9.96 -21.79
C PRO A 96 1.05 -11.15 -22.75
N ASN A 97 0.31 -12.20 -22.37
CA ASN A 97 0.12 -13.44 -23.12
C ASN A 97 -1.21 -13.48 -23.90
N LEU A 98 -2.01 -12.42 -23.84
CA LEU A 98 -3.20 -12.25 -24.67
C LEU A 98 -2.82 -11.68 -26.05
N TYR A 99 -3.64 -11.98 -27.06
CA TYR A 99 -3.52 -11.38 -28.39
C TYR A 99 -4.86 -10.76 -28.81
N PRO A 100 -4.95 -9.42 -28.93
CA PRO A 100 -3.93 -8.45 -28.52
C PRO A 100 -3.68 -8.49 -27.00
N LYS A 101 -2.50 -8.03 -26.58
CA LYS A 101 -2.13 -7.93 -25.16
C LYS A 101 -3.13 -7.05 -24.42
N ALA A 102 -3.33 -7.34 -23.12
CA ALA A 102 -4.10 -6.45 -22.27
C ALA A 102 -3.46 -5.04 -22.29
N PRO A 103 -4.22 -3.98 -22.60
CA PRO A 103 -3.69 -2.63 -22.57
C PRO A 103 -3.38 -2.19 -21.14
N GLU A 104 -2.32 -1.41 -21.00
CA GLU A 104 -2.10 -0.59 -19.82
C GLU A 104 -3.19 0.50 -19.78
N LEU A 105 -4.10 0.39 -18.80
CA LEU A 105 -5.29 1.22 -18.69
C LEU A 105 -4.97 2.65 -18.26
N ARG A 106 -3.80 2.87 -17.67
CA ARG A 106 -3.36 4.18 -17.20
C ARG A 106 -2.90 5.11 -18.33
N LEU A 107 -2.59 4.56 -19.50
CA LEU A 107 -2.04 5.31 -20.63
C LEU A 107 -3.11 6.09 -21.42
N PRO A 108 -2.71 7.16 -22.16
CA PRO A 108 -3.63 7.95 -22.99
C PRO A 108 -4.45 7.15 -23.99
N ALA A 109 -3.96 6.00 -24.47
CA ALA A 109 -4.70 5.14 -25.39
C ALA A 109 -6.04 4.64 -24.82
N THR A 110 -6.11 4.45 -23.50
CA THR A 110 -7.35 4.11 -22.77
C THR A 110 -8.00 5.38 -22.23
N GLN A 111 -7.20 6.27 -21.63
CA GLN A 111 -7.72 7.48 -20.97
C GLN A 111 -8.29 8.53 -21.94
N ASN A 112 -8.01 8.45 -23.24
CA ASN A 112 -8.61 9.35 -24.24
C ASN A 112 -9.93 8.80 -24.83
N LEU A 113 -10.32 7.56 -24.52
CA LEU A 113 -11.65 7.05 -24.88
C LEU A 113 -12.73 7.84 -24.15
N THR A 114 -13.95 7.92 -24.68
CA THR A 114 -15.07 8.49 -23.91
C THR A 114 -15.54 7.52 -22.82
N ASP A 115 -16.21 8.02 -21.79
CA ASP A 115 -16.77 7.16 -20.74
C ASP A 115 -17.71 6.10 -21.31
N GLY A 116 -18.54 6.47 -22.30
CA GLY A 116 -19.41 5.56 -23.02
C GLY A 116 -18.68 4.51 -23.86
N GLU A 117 -17.50 4.82 -24.40
CA GLU A 117 -16.64 3.83 -25.07
C GLU A 117 -16.06 2.81 -24.08
N ILE A 118 -15.54 3.27 -22.94
CA ILE A 118 -15.02 2.38 -21.88
C ILE A 118 -16.16 1.50 -21.35
N HIS A 119 -17.33 2.09 -21.06
CA HIS A 119 -18.52 1.36 -20.65
C HIS A 119 -18.90 0.29 -21.68
N TYR A 120 -18.99 0.64 -22.96
CA TYR A 120 -19.35 -0.31 -24.02
C TYR A 120 -18.37 -1.48 -24.08
N ILE A 121 -17.06 -1.22 -23.98
CA ILE A 121 -16.02 -2.26 -23.98
C ILE A 121 -16.17 -3.19 -22.77
N ILE A 122 -16.44 -2.65 -21.59
CA ILE A 122 -16.64 -3.47 -20.36
C ILE A 122 -17.89 -4.33 -20.50
N THR A 123 -19.01 -3.75 -20.92
CA THR A 123 -20.29 -4.47 -21.01
C THR A 123 -20.25 -5.57 -22.06
N ASN A 124 -19.67 -5.31 -23.23
CA ASN A 124 -19.75 -6.19 -24.40
C ASN A 124 -18.49 -7.03 -24.65
N GLY A 125 -17.40 -6.74 -23.93
CA GLY A 125 -16.09 -7.30 -24.23
C GLY A 125 -15.57 -6.84 -25.59
N VAL A 126 -14.51 -7.50 -26.08
CA VAL A 126 -13.99 -7.25 -27.43
C VAL A 126 -13.83 -8.58 -28.16
N ARG A 127 -14.65 -8.77 -29.20
CA ARG A 127 -14.66 -9.99 -30.02
C ARG A 127 -13.26 -10.26 -30.61
N LEU A 128 -12.89 -11.54 -30.67
CA LEU A 128 -11.57 -12.02 -31.14
C LEU A 128 -10.39 -11.55 -30.26
N THR A 129 -10.63 -11.30 -28.97
CA THR A 129 -9.59 -10.96 -28.00
C THR A 129 -9.83 -11.72 -26.69
N GLY A 130 -8.89 -11.60 -25.74
CA GLY A 130 -9.07 -12.11 -24.37
C GLY A 130 -9.97 -11.26 -23.48
N MET A 131 -10.54 -10.14 -23.94
CA MET A 131 -11.40 -9.27 -23.13
C MET A 131 -12.84 -9.80 -23.08
N PRO A 132 -13.30 -10.38 -21.96
CA PRO A 132 -14.64 -10.92 -21.83
C PRO A 132 -15.69 -9.80 -21.70
N ALA A 133 -16.94 -10.12 -22.03
CA ALA A 133 -18.08 -9.28 -21.69
C ALA A 133 -18.42 -9.43 -20.21
N LEU A 134 -18.68 -8.31 -19.53
CA LEU A 134 -19.26 -8.35 -18.18
C LEU A 134 -20.73 -8.80 -18.21
N GLY A 135 -21.42 -8.63 -19.34
CA GLY A 135 -22.80 -9.05 -19.54
C GLY A 135 -22.94 -10.55 -19.79
N ASN A 136 -23.46 -11.27 -18.80
CA ASN A 136 -24.22 -12.49 -19.05
C ASN A 136 -25.65 -12.07 -19.45
N PRO A 137 -26.30 -12.64 -20.49
CA PRO A 137 -27.73 -12.43 -20.75
C PRO A 137 -28.68 -12.79 -19.57
N HIS A 138 -28.14 -13.28 -18.45
CA HIS A 138 -28.86 -13.59 -17.21
C HIS A 138 -28.53 -12.67 -16.01
N MET A 139 -27.74 -11.60 -16.20
CA MET A 139 -27.54 -10.57 -15.17
C MET A 139 -28.47 -9.39 -15.43
N SER A 140 -29.14 -8.91 -14.38
CA SER A 140 -30.13 -7.83 -14.45
C SER A 140 -29.54 -6.55 -15.04
N GLU A 141 -30.30 -5.87 -15.90
CA GLU A 141 -29.97 -4.60 -16.56
C GLU A 141 -29.68 -3.44 -15.57
N ASP A 142 -30.03 -3.59 -14.29
CA ASP A 142 -29.87 -2.58 -13.22
C ASP A 142 -28.45 -2.50 -12.61
N ASP A 143 -27.49 -3.32 -13.03
CA ASP A 143 -26.16 -3.30 -12.41
C ASP A 143 -25.27 -2.17 -12.97
N ASN A 144 -25.26 -1.06 -12.26
CA ASN A 144 -24.38 0.09 -12.44
C ASN A 144 -22.86 -0.23 -12.31
N THR A 145 -22.47 -1.48 -12.07
CA THR A 145 -21.07 -1.91 -11.94
C THR A 145 -20.18 -1.46 -13.10
N ALA A 146 -20.64 -1.53 -14.36
CA ALA A 146 -19.84 -1.07 -15.49
C ALA A 146 -19.50 0.43 -15.40
N TRP A 147 -20.45 1.26 -14.97
CA TRP A 147 -20.22 2.70 -14.75
C TRP A 147 -19.31 2.98 -13.54
N LYS A 148 -19.40 2.19 -12.47
CA LYS A 148 -18.46 2.27 -11.33
C LYS A 148 -17.03 1.92 -11.76
N LEU A 149 -16.88 0.89 -12.60
CA LEU A 149 -15.59 0.51 -13.19
C LEU A 149 -15.01 1.62 -14.08
N VAL A 150 -15.84 2.33 -14.87
CA VAL A 150 -15.39 3.48 -15.65
C VAL A 150 -14.78 4.54 -14.73
N HIS A 151 -15.47 4.93 -13.66
CA HIS A 151 -14.96 5.90 -12.69
C HIS A 151 -13.64 5.44 -12.04
N PHE A 152 -13.53 4.15 -11.70
CA PHE A 152 -12.28 3.60 -11.18
C PHE A 152 -11.15 3.64 -12.22
N ILE A 153 -11.40 3.24 -13.47
CA ILE A 153 -10.40 3.29 -14.56
C ILE A 153 -9.92 4.72 -14.81
N ARG A 154 -10.81 5.72 -14.70
CA ARG A 154 -10.41 7.14 -14.71
C ARG A 154 -9.54 7.51 -13.53
N SER A 155 -9.84 6.97 -12.35
CA SER A 155 -9.14 7.32 -11.12
C SER A 155 -7.67 6.86 -11.09
N ILE A 156 -7.34 5.77 -11.79
CA ILE A 156 -5.99 5.18 -11.88
C ILE A 156 -5.14 5.75 -13.02
N SER A 157 -5.61 6.78 -13.73
CA SER A 157 -4.80 7.46 -14.75
C SER A 157 -3.50 7.96 -14.12
N LEU A 158 -2.36 7.63 -14.71
CA LEU A 158 -1.09 8.18 -14.25
C LEU A 158 -1.09 9.69 -14.43
N THR A 159 -0.49 10.39 -13.46
CA THR A 159 -0.15 11.79 -13.63
C THR A 159 0.64 11.99 -14.92
N THR A 160 0.13 12.84 -15.82
CA THR A 160 0.78 13.13 -17.10
C THR A 160 2.13 13.82 -16.88
N PRO A 161 3.06 13.80 -17.85
CA PRO A 161 4.31 14.55 -17.75
C PRO A 161 4.11 16.05 -17.43
N GLN A 162 3.08 16.67 -18.00
CA GLN A 162 2.72 18.06 -17.73
C GLN A 162 2.27 18.25 -16.27
N GLN A 163 1.36 17.41 -15.79
CA GLN A 163 0.89 17.46 -14.40
C GLN A 163 2.04 17.17 -13.42
N ARG A 164 2.97 16.26 -13.74
CA ARG A 164 4.15 16.01 -12.90
C ARG A 164 5.07 17.23 -12.84
N ALA A 165 5.33 17.88 -13.98
CA ALA A 165 6.12 19.11 -14.01
C ALA A 165 5.45 20.24 -13.21
N GLU A 166 4.12 20.35 -13.30
CA GLU A 166 3.33 21.27 -12.47
C GLU A 166 3.43 20.91 -10.98
N GLN A 167 3.34 19.64 -10.60
CA GLN A 167 3.50 19.17 -9.23
C GLN A 167 4.89 19.50 -8.68
N THR A 168 5.96 19.27 -9.44
CA THR A 168 7.32 19.62 -9.02
C THR A 168 7.49 21.12 -8.83
N THR A 169 6.97 21.92 -9.77
CA THR A 169 6.99 23.39 -9.67
C THR A 169 6.19 23.86 -8.45
N THR A 170 5.01 23.27 -8.23
CA THR A 170 4.14 23.57 -7.10
C THR A 170 4.82 23.20 -5.78
N ALA A 171 5.39 22.01 -5.65
CA ALA A 171 6.06 21.58 -4.43
C ALA A 171 7.21 22.50 -4.01
N SER A 172 7.86 23.18 -4.95
CA SER A 172 8.94 24.14 -4.66
C SER A 172 8.48 25.56 -4.32
N THR A 173 7.24 25.93 -4.63
CA THR A 173 6.74 27.32 -4.51
C THR A 173 5.52 27.44 -3.59
N ALA A 174 4.76 26.36 -3.42
CA ALA A 174 3.62 26.28 -2.53
C ALA A 174 4.07 26.15 -1.08
N HIS A 175 3.26 26.71 -0.18
CA HIS A 175 3.37 26.51 1.26
C HIS A 175 2.30 25.53 1.76
N TYR A 176 2.55 24.99 2.95
CA TYR A 176 1.64 24.12 3.68
C TYR A 176 0.51 24.91 4.32
N VAL A 177 -0.73 24.40 4.21
CA VAL A 177 -1.95 25.10 4.67
C VAL A 177 -2.65 24.38 5.84
N GLY A 178 -2.16 23.20 6.23
CA GLY A 178 -2.70 22.40 7.32
C GLY A 178 -3.99 21.66 6.97
N SER A 179 -4.22 20.53 7.65
CA SER A 179 -5.31 19.60 7.33
C SER A 179 -6.70 20.23 7.51
N ALA A 180 -6.87 21.16 8.46
CA ALA A 180 -8.13 21.86 8.69
C ALA A 180 -8.59 22.70 7.46
N THR A 181 -7.67 23.16 6.61
CA THR A 181 -8.02 23.86 5.37
C THR A 181 -8.71 22.91 4.39
N CYS A 182 -8.27 21.65 4.33
CA CYS A 182 -8.80 20.62 3.44
C CYS A 182 -10.25 20.25 3.78
N GLU A 183 -10.68 20.37 5.04
CA GLU A 183 -12.03 20.05 5.51
C GLU A 183 -13.13 20.77 4.70
N LYS A 184 -12.88 22.02 4.29
CA LYS A 184 -13.86 22.86 3.57
C LYS A 184 -14.37 22.21 2.28
N CYS A 185 -13.53 21.44 1.59
CA CYS A 185 -13.88 20.74 0.35
C CYS A 185 -13.92 19.21 0.52
N HIS A 186 -13.23 18.67 1.53
CA HIS A 186 -13.08 17.22 1.77
C HIS A 186 -13.60 16.79 3.15
N ALA A 187 -14.70 17.38 3.62
CA ALA A 187 -15.25 17.17 4.97
C ALA A 187 -15.39 15.68 5.36
N GLN A 188 -15.93 14.83 4.48
CA GLN A 188 -16.11 13.40 4.78
C GLN A 188 -14.78 12.67 5.02
N ILE A 189 -13.74 13.00 4.24
CA ILE A 189 -12.41 12.42 4.39
C ILE A 189 -11.78 12.92 5.69
N TYR A 190 -11.88 14.23 5.93
CA TYR A 190 -11.36 14.87 7.14
C TYR A 190 -11.99 14.30 8.42
N GLU A 191 -13.31 14.11 8.45
CA GLU A 191 -14.05 13.55 9.58
C GLU A 191 -13.63 12.11 9.94
N ARG A 192 -13.25 11.33 8.93
CA ARG A 192 -12.71 9.98 9.14
C ARG A 192 -11.25 10.04 9.58
N TRP A 193 -10.44 10.89 8.92
CA TRP A 193 -9.00 10.98 9.15
C TRP A 193 -8.69 11.47 10.56
N LYS A 194 -9.41 12.49 11.05
CA LYS A 194 -9.19 13.09 12.37
C LYS A 194 -9.38 12.11 13.54
N LYS A 195 -10.01 10.95 13.30
CA LYS A 195 -10.21 9.88 14.29
C LYS A 195 -9.10 8.82 14.26
N THR A 196 -8.23 8.86 13.25
CA THR A 196 -7.15 7.89 13.10
C THR A 196 -6.04 8.12 14.11
N PRO A 197 -5.25 7.08 14.44
CA PRO A 197 -4.02 7.26 15.20
C PRO A 197 -3.02 8.20 14.51
N MET A 198 -3.00 8.25 13.17
CA MET A 198 -2.13 9.15 12.41
C MET A 198 -2.40 10.63 12.70
N ALA A 199 -3.67 11.01 12.85
CA ALA A 199 -4.09 12.37 13.20
C ALA A 199 -3.93 12.71 14.70
N ASN A 200 -3.61 11.72 15.54
CA ASN A 200 -3.60 11.85 17.00
C ASN A 200 -2.36 11.23 17.66
N VAL A 201 -1.29 11.04 16.89
CA VAL A 201 -0.06 10.39 17.38
C VAL A 201 0.74 11.30 18.30
N VAL A 202 0.65 12.63 18.13
CA VAL A 202 1.24 13.67 18.98
C VAL A 202 0.13 14.59 19.45
N ARG A 203 -0.06 14.67 20.76
CA ARG A 203 -1.14 15.46 21.38
C ARG A 203 -0.56 16.42 22.42
N ASP A 204 -0.90 17.69 22.33
CA ASP A 204 -0.64 18.69 23.38
C ASP A 204 -1.70 18.55 24.48
N PRO A 205 -1.35 18.16 25.72
CA PRO A 205 -2.31 18.00 26.79
C PRO A 205 -2.94 19.32 27.29
N ARG A 206 -2.42 20.47 26.87
CA ARG A 206 -2.99 21.80 27.16
C ARG A 206 -4.17 22.12 26.24
N GLU A 207 -4.10 21.67 24.98
CA GLU A 207 -5.18 21.78 24.01
C GLU A 207 -6.14 20.59 24.09
N HIS A 208 -5.63 19.43 24.50
CA HIS A 208 -6.35 18.17 24.63
C HIS A 208 -6.17 17.57 26.02
N PRO A 209 -6.95 18.03 27.02
CA PRO A 209 -6.81 17.57 28.41
C PRO A 209 -6.98 16.06 28.61
N ASP A 210 -7.65 15.39 27.66
CA ASP A 210 -7.87 13.95 27.57
C ASP A 210 -6.65 13.16 27.04
N ALA A 211 -5.63 13.84 26.51
CA ALA A 211 -4.46 13.21 25.90
C ALA A 211 -3.65 12.36 26.88
N ILE A 212 -3.66 12.66 28.17
CA ILE A 212 -2.98 11.86 29.20
C ILE A 212 -4.01 10.86 29.76
N ILE A 213 -3.88 9.59 29.39
CA ILE A 213 -4.82 8.52 29.79
C ILE A 213 -4.72 8.19 31.29
N PRO A 214 -3.52 7.97 31.88
CA PRO A 214 -3.43 7.61 33.29
C PRO A 214 -3.47 8.83 34.21
N ASN A 215 -3.81 8.59 35.48
CA ASN A 215 -3.50 9.56 36.53
C ASN A 215 -1.99 9.62 36.75
N LEU A 216 -1.34 10.75 36.40
CA LEU A 216 0.11 10.94 36.58
C LEU A 216 0.58 10.78 38.03
N ALA A 217 -0.28 11.04 39.03
CA ALA A 217 0.08 10.86 40.43
C ALA A 217 0.35 9.39 40.81
N THR A 218 -0.12 8.43 40.01
CA THR A 218 0.17 7.00 40.20
C THR A 218 1.49 6.56 39.57
N ASN A 219 2.20 7.47 38.87
CA ASN A 219 3.48 7.16 38.26
C ASN A 219 4.47 6.73 39.34
N ASN A 220 4.92 5.48 39.27
CA ASN A 220 5.89 4.88 40.19
C ASN A 220 7.32 4.79 39.62
N VAL A 221 7.55 5.23 38.37
CA VAL A 221 8.88 5.31 37.73
C VAL A 221 9.62 6.59 38.13
N SER A 222 10.93 6.51 38.34
CA SER A 222 11.78 7.67 38.69
C SER A 222 12.77 8.00 37.55
N PRO A 223 13.15 9.27 37.36
CA PRO A 223 12.63 10.45 38.06
C PRO A 223 11.15 10.75 37.72
N LYS A 224 10.47 11.46 38.64
CA LYS A 224 9.07 11.87 38.44
C LYS A 224 9.01 13.13 37.58
N PHE A 225 7.90 13.30 36.89
CA PHE A 225 7.53 14.53 36.21
C PHE A 225 6.06 14.88 36.53
N THR A 226 5.72 16.16 36.44
CA THR A 226 4.37 16.68 36.67
C THR A 226 3.63 16.89 35.36
N LYS A 227 2.31 17.08 35.44
CA LYS A 227 1.48 17.38 34.26
C LYS A 227 1.99 18.63 33.51
N ASP A 228 2.40 19.66 34.24
CA ASP A 228 2.85 20.93 33.67
C ASP A 228 4.18 20.82 32.91
N GLN A 229 4.96 19.76 33.17
CA GLN A 229 6.18 19.46 32.43
C GLN A 229 5.90 18.74 31.09
N VAL A 230 4.73 18.12 30.94
CA VAL A 230 4.35 17.39 29.72
C VAL A 230 3.93 18.38 28.64
N ALA A 231 4.82 18.63 27.69
CA ALA A 231 4.53 19.42 26.51
C ALA A 231 3.80 18.60 25.43
N PHE A 232 4.18 17.33 25.25
CA PHE A 232 3.51 16.41 24.33
C PHE A 232 3.34 15.01 24.89
N VAL A 233 2.29 14.34 24.41
CA VAL A 233 2.06 12.91 24.58
C VAL A 233 2.16 12.25 23.20
N TYR A 234 3.07 11.28 23.04
CA TYR A 234 3.15 10.47 21.82
C TYR A 234 2.47 9.12 22.04
N GLY A 235 1.57 8.76 21.13
CA GLY A 235 0.81 7.51 21.14
C GLY A 235 -0.47 7.56 21.99
N GLY A 236 -1.22 6.46 21.93
CA GLY A 236 -2.53 6.34 22.58
C GLY A 236 -3.20 4.98 22.41
N VAL A 237 -2.74 4.17 21.46
CA VAL A 237 -3.31 2.83 21.20
C VAL A 237 -2.73 1.76 22.14
N TRP A 238 -1.40 1.59 22.13
CA TRP A 238 -0.73 0.55 22.93
C TRP A 238 0.04 1.13 24.12
N LYS A 239 0.66 2.29 23.92
CA LYS A 239 1.46 2.98 24.93
C LYS A 239 1.45 4.49 24.71
N GLN A 240 1.70 5.23 25.78
CA GLN A 240 1.92 6.68 25.75
C GLN A 240 3.30 7.01 26.28
N ARG A 241 4.01 7.89 25.58
CA ARG A 241 5.28 8.48 26.00
C ARG A 241 5.06 9.97 26.21
N TYR A 242 5.73 10.53 27.20
CA TYR A 242 5.57 11.93 27.60
C TYR A 242 6.86 12.67 27.26
N PHE A 243 6.73 13.92 26.84
CA PHE A 243 7.86 14.72 26.41
C PHE A 243 7.77 16.11 27.02
N THR A 244 8.90 16.61 27.51
CA THR A 244 9.05 17.98 27.96
C THR A 244 9.69 18.82 26.89
N LYS A 245 9.46 20.14 26.92
CA LYS A 245 10.05 21.09 25.97
C LYS A 245 11.22 21.80 26.64
N ILE A 246 12.38 21.81 25.98
CA ILE A 246 13.58 22.55 26.41
C ILE A 246 14.07 23.37 25.23
N GLY A 247 13.96 24.70 25.32
CA GLY A 247 14.15 25.58 24.16
C GLY A 247 13.15 25.24 23.06
N ASP A 248 13.65 24.96 21.86
CA ASP A 248 12.84 24.65 20.68
C ASP A 248 12.73 23.14 20.39
N ASP A 249 13.30 22.28 21.24
CA ASP A 249 13.25 20.82 21.11
C ASP A 249 12.41 20.17 22.20
N TYR A 250 12.01 18.93 21.95
CA TYR A 250 11.32 18.09 22.92
C TYR A 250 12.19 16.91 23.33
N TYR A 251 12.04 16.49 24.58
CA TYR A 251 12.87 15.46 25.19
C TYR A 251 12.00 14.46 25.94
N PRO A 252 12.27 13.16 25.80
CA PRO A 252 11.45 12.13 26.42
C PRO A 252 11.58 12.11 27.94
N GLU A 253 10.44 12.03 28.61
CA GLU A 253 10.36 11.74 30.04
C GLU A 253 10.71 10.26 30.31
N PRO A 254 11.19 9.91 31.52
CA PRO A 254 11.72 8.58 31.83
C PRO A 254 10.65 7.50 32.00
N ALA A 255 9.36 7.83 31.87
CA ALA A 255 8.27 6.89 32.01
C ALA A 255 7.39 6.85 30.76
N GLN A 256 6.84 5.68 30.49
CA GLN A 256 5.76 5.48 29.54
C GLN A 256 4.59 4.79 30.24
N TRP A 257 3.39 5.05 29.74
CA TRP A 257 2.19 4.33 30.15
C TRP A 257 1.93 3.18 29.19
N ASP A 258 1.79 1.98 29.73
CA ASP A 258 1.28 0.80 29.02
C ASP A 258 -0.24 0.84 29.05
N VAL A 259 -0.85 1.20 27.92
CA VAL A 259 -2.32 1.33 27.80
C VAL A 259 -2.99 -0.04 27.92
N THR A 260 -2.37 -1.05 27.33
CA THR A 260 -2.89 -2.42 27.28
C THR A 260 -2.95 -3.06 28.67
N ASN A 261 -1.87 -2.98 29.44
CA ASN A 261 -1.73 -3.60 30.75
C ASN A 261 -2.05 -2.63 31.91
N LYS A 262 -2.39 -1.38 31.60
CA LYS A 262 -2.74 -0.32 32.56
C LYS A 262 -1.68 -0.12 33.66
N MET A 263 -0.42 0.01 33.26
CA MET A 263 0.68 0.18 34.20
C MET A 263 1.78 1.14 33.70
N TRP A 264 2.49 1.74 34.64
CA TRP A 264 3.67 2.55 34.37
C TRP A 264 4.89 1.68 34.08
N ARG A 265 5.70 2.06 33.09
CA ARG A 265 6.95 1.40 32.73
C ARG A 265 8.07 2.41 32.52
N PRO A 266 9.33 2.08 32.82
CA PRO A 266 10.47 2.89 32.44
C PRO A 266 10.53 3.07 30.92
N TYR A 267 10.95 4.25 30.47
CA TYR A 267 11.19 4.55 29.08
C TYR A 267 12.58 5.14 28.87
N PHE A 268 13.41 4.37 28.15
CA PHE A 268 14.73 4.78 27.72
C PHE A 268 15.15 3.95 26.51
N VAL A 269 15.73 4.59 25.49
CA VAL A 269 16.26 3.89 24.31
C VAL A 269 17.70 3.43 24.61
N ALA A 270 17.89 2.23 25.14
CA ALA A 270 19.22 1.77 25.50
C ALA A 270 20.19 1.68 24.30
N ASN A 271 21.49 1.81 24.53
CA ASN A 271 22.48 1.61 23.47
C ASN A 271 22.35 0.20 22.89
N GLY A 272 22.36 0.10 21.56
CA GLY A 272 22.12 -1.16 20.84
C GLY A 272 20.65 -1.50 20.62
N THR A 273 19.71 -0.65 21.07
CA THR A 273 18.27 -0.77 20.75
C THR A 273 17.81 0.18 19.65
N ASP A 274 18.75 0.97 19.11
CA ASP A 274 18.61 1.69 17.85
C ASP A 274 20.00 1.97 17.25
N TRP A 275 20.09 2.18 15.94
CA TRP A 275 21.37 2.42 15.26
C TRP A 275 22.00 3.74 15.72
N TRP A 276 21.18 4.77 15.98
CA TRP A 276 21.64 6.08 16.43
C TRP A 276 21.87 6.16 17.95
N SER A 277 21.41 5.15 18.71
CA SER A 277 21.39 5.22 20.19
C SER A 277 22.77 5.48 20.80
N ALA A 278 23.83 4.89 20.24
CA ALA A 278 25.21 5.08 20.69
C ALA A 278 25.84 6.41 20.23
N LEU A 279 25.24 7.09 19.26
CA LEU A 279 25.71 8.37 18.70
C LEU A 279 25.22 9.58 19.50
N TYR A 280 24.21 9.37 20.35
CA TYR A 280 23.75 10.35 21.34
C TYR A 280 24.13 9.87 22.74
N PRO A 281 24.42 10.79 23.68
CA PRO A 281 24.64 10.40 25.08
C PRO A 281 23.46 9.57 25.61
N PRO A 282 23.71 8.57 26.48
CA PRO A 282 22.68 7.71 27.05
C PRO A 282 21.88 8.43 28.14
N ASP A 283 21.26 9.55 27.77
CA ASP A 283 20.43 10.41 28.59
C ASP A 283 19.27 10.91 27.71
N ASN A 284 18.03 10.69 28.17
CA ASN A 284 16.85 11.14 27.45
C ASN A 284 16.88 12.67 27.22
N MET A 285 17.42 13.45 28.16
CA MET A 285 17.54 14.91 28.05
C MET A 285 18.66 15.36 27.09
N LYS A 286 19.36 14.41 26.46
CA LYS A 286 20.36 14.63 25.39
C LYS A 286 19.95 14.02 24.06
N ARG A 287 18.71 13.53 23.95
CA ARG A 287 18.15 12.89 22.76
C ARG A 287 16.88 13.64 22.32
N PRO A 288 17.04 14.72 21.55
CA PRO A 288 15.90 15.52 21.09
C PRO A 288 15.04 14.72 20.10
N THR A 289 13.74 15.02 20.08
CA THR A 289 12.77 14.42 19.15
C THR A 289 12.96 14.87 17.72
N GLY A 290 13.50 16.07 17.46
CA GLY A 290 13.69 16.59 16.10
C GLY A 290 14.39 15.60 15.16
N PRO A 291 15.61 15.15 15.51
CA PRO A 291 16.33 14.14 14.73
C PRO A 291 15.75 12.73 14.81
N THR A 292 15.10 12.36 15.91
CA THR A 292 14.76 10.95 16.20
C THR A 292 13.30 10.57 15.92
N CYS A 293 12.41 11.56 15.82
CA CYS A 293 10.96 11.35 15.82
C CYS A 293 10.21 12.30 14.88
N ASP A 294 10.52 13.60 14.87
CA ASP A 294 9.55 14.61 14.45
C ASP A 294 9.33 14.67 12.94
N GLY A 295 10.31 14.29 12.12
CA GLY A 295 10.10 14.20 10.67
C GLY A 295 9.10 13.12 10.24
N CYS A 296 8.82 12.12 11.09
CA CYS A 296 7.75 11.15 10.86
C CYS A 296 6.42 11.53 11.52
N HIS A 297 6.44 12.41 12.53
CA HIS A 297 5.27 12.76 13.36
C HIS A 297 4.77 14.20 13.14
N SER A 298 5.15 14.81 12.03
CA SER A 298 4.72 16.15 11.64
C SER A 298 4.69 16.32 10.12
N VAL A 299 4.08 17.41 9.69
CA VAL A 299 4.16 17.94 8.33
C VAL A 299 5.29 18.97 8.28
N ASN A 300 6.25 18.75 7.38
CA ASN A 300 7.32 19.69 7.07
C ASN A 300 8.15 20.15 8.28
N TYR A 301 8.74 19.21 9.02
CA TYR A 301 9.71 19.55 10.06
C TYR A 301 10.96 20.20 9.45
N ASP A 302 11.18 21.46 9.76
CA ASP A 302 12.34 22.22 9.33
C ASP A 302 13.50 22.01 10.34
N ILE A 303 14.61 21.45 9.87
CA ILE A 303 15.73 21.07 10.75
C ILE A 303 16.52 22.27 11.30
N GLN A 304 16.40 23.46 10.70
CA GLN A 304 17.08 24.68 11.13
C GLN A 304 16.30 25.37 12.25
N THR A 305 15.01 25.58 11.98
CA THR A 305 14.11 26.36 12.84
C THR A 305 13.39 25.50 13.85
N LYS A 306 13.39 24.17 13.65
CA LYS A 306 12.68 23.16 14.45
C LYS A 306 11.16 23.38 14.48
N GLN A 307 10.65 24.11 13.50
CA GLN A 307 9.22 24.35 13.32
C GLN A 307 8.61 23.27 12.44
N VAL A 308 7.30 23.10 12.60
CA VAL A 308 6.48 22.23 11.76
C VAL A 308 5.38 23.06 11.14
N ALA A 309 4.89 22.66 9.96
CA ALA A 309 3.66 23.23 9.41
C ALA A 309 2.43 22.75 10.19
N GLU A 310 2.43 21.48 10.61
CA GLU A 310 1.35 20.86 11.37
C GLU A 310 1.92 19.67 12.17
N TRP A 311 1.52 19.51 13.43
CA TRP A 311 1.81 18.29 14.20
C TRP A 311 0.90 17.15 13.78
N ASN A 312 1.36 15.89 13.98
CA ASN A 312 0.73 14.67 13.49
C ASN A 312 1.00 14.38 12.02
N VAL A 313 0.54 13.21 11.56
CA VAL A 313 0.59 12.82 10.14
C VAL A 313 -0.62 13.46 9.44
N GLY A 314 -0.47 14.74 9.12
CA GLY A 314 -1.43 15.58 8.39
C GLY A 314 -1.62 15.19 6.92
N CYS A 315 -2.65 15.74 6.28
CA CYS A 315 -2.96 15.50 4.86
C CYS A 315 -1.72 15.74 3.97
N GLU A 316 -1.02 16.83 4.20
CA GLU A 316 0.11 17.28 3.39
C GLU A 316 1.39 16.46 3.61
N LYS A 317 1.43 15.57 4.62
CA LYS A 317 2.51 14.57 4.78
C LYS A 317 2.49 13.52 3.67
N CYS A 318 1.29 13.24 3.13
CA CYS A 318 1.06 12.30 2.03
C CYS A 318 0.79 13.00 0.70
N HIS A 319 0.24 14.21 0.73
CA HIS A 319 -0.23 14.95 -0.45
C HIS A 319 0.66 16.14 -0.86
N GLY A 320 1.71 16.44 -0.12
CA GLY A 320 2.56 17.61 -0.35
C GLY A 320 1.87 18.94 0.02
N PRO A 321 2.55 20.08 -0.18
CA PRO A 321 2.01 21.40 0.16
C PRO A 321 0.80 21.75 -0.72
N GLY A 322 -0.29 22.21 -0.10
CA GLY A 322 -1.61 22.31 -0.73
C GLY A 322 -2.07 23.73 -1.09
N SER A 323 -1.31 24.78 -0.80
CA SER A 323 -1.76 26.18 -1.05
C SER A 323 -2.20 26.45 -2.49
N ALA A 324 -1.40 26.06 -3.49
CA ALA A 324 -1.78 26.24 -4.89
C ALA A 324 -3.06 25.46 -5.26
N HIS A 325 -3.26 24.28 -4.68
CA HIS A 325 -4.47 23.49 -4.88
C HIS A 325 -5.70 24.14 -4.23
N VAL A 326 -5.56 24.71 -3.04
CA VAL A 326 -6.64 25.43 -2.35
C VAL A 326 -7.07 26.66 -3.16
N GLU A 327 -6.12 27.38 -3.75
CA GLU A 327 -6.41 28.55 -4.58
C GLU A 327 -7.08 28.17 -5.91
N GLN A 328 -6.58 27.14 -6.59
CA GLN A 328 -7.06 26.71 -7.89
C GLN A 328 -7.04 25.19 -8.01
N PRO A 329 -8.09 24.46 -7.59
CA PRO A 329 -8.03 23.00 -7.51
C PRO A 329 -7.83 22.33 -8.89
N THR A 330 -6.64 21.77 -9.14
CA THR A 330 -6.37 20.93 -10.30
C THR A 330 -5.77 19.59 -9.87
N GLN A 331 -5.67 18.65 -10.81
CA GLN A 331 -4.97 17.39 -10.56
C GLN A 331 -3.43 17.53 -10.60
N GLY A 332 -2.93 18.62 -11.19
CA GLY A 332 -1.50 18.86 -11.40
C GLY A 332 -0.84 19.67 -10.29
N ASN A 333 -1.60 20.23 -9.35
CA ASN A 333 -1.05 21.06 -8.26
C ASN A 333 -1.25 20.47 -6.86
N ILE A 334 -1.60 19.18 -6.78
CA ILE A 334 -1.56 18.39 -5.55
C ILE A 334 -1.12 16.97 -5.89
N VAL A 335 -0.36 16.33 -5.00
CA VAL A 335 0.00 14.93 -5.16
C VAL A 335 -1.19 14.05 -4.76
N ASN A 336 -1.39 12.94 -5.48
CA ASN A 336 -2.30 11.88 -5.07
C ASN A 336 -1.58 10.53 -5.22
N PRO A 337 -1.25 9.84 -4.10
CA PRO A 337 -0.55 8.55 -4.14
C PRO A 337 -1.25 7.48 -5.00
N ALA A 338 -2.59 7.52 -5.11
CA ALA A 338 -3.34 6.58 -5.95
C ALA A 338 -3.17 6.80 -7.47
N ARG A 339 -2.50 7.89 -7.89
CA ARG A 339 -2.20 8.24 -9.28
C ARG A 339 -0.71 8.20 -9.62
N MET A 340 0.08 7.73 -8.69
CA MET A 340 1.50 7.46 -8.88
C MET A 340 1.70 6.02 -9.35
N ASP A 341 2.88 5.70 -9.86
CA ASP A 341 3.27 4.30 -9.99
C ASP A 341 3.37 3.65 -8.60
N TYR A 342 3.31 2.32 -8.56
CA TYR A 342 3.23 1.59 -7.30
C TYR A 342 4.47 1.78 -6.39
N ILE A 343 5.63 2.17 -6.94
CA ILE A 343 6.84 2.43 -6.15
C ILE A 343 6.66 3.72 -5.37
N SER A 344 6.44 4.86 -6.07
CA SER A 344 6.21 6.15 -5.42
C SER A 344 4.98 6.16 -4.51
N ALA A 345 3.95 5.40 -4.88
CA ALA A 345 2.75 5.20 -4.05
C ALA A 345 3.08 4.53 -2.70
N ASN A 346 3.95 3.51 -2.69
CA ASN A 346 4.41 2.84 -1.47
C ASN A 346 5.44 3.67 -0.69
N ASP A 347 6.31 4.42 -1.38
CA ASP A 347 7.29 5.32 -0.76
C ASP A 347 6.63 6.37 0.14
N THR A 348 5.40 6.78 -0.20
CA THR A 348 4.56 7.65 0.64
C THR A 348 4.39 7.08 2.06
N CYS A 349 4.34 5.76 2.23
CA CYS A 349 4.23 5.08 3.52
C CYS A 349 5.61 4.69 4.07
N ILE A 350 6.51 4.21 3.21
CA ILE A 350 7.84 3.69 3.59
C ILE A 350 8.71 4.79 4.20
N GLN A 351 8.53 6.07 3.84
CA GLN A 351 9.24 7.20 4.47
C GLN A 351 9.13 7.23 6.00
N CYS A 352 8.09 6.61 6.58
CA CYS A 352 7.88 6.55 8.02
C CYS A 352 7.78 5.11 8.54
N HIS A 353 7.20 4.18 7.78
CA HIS A 353 7.01 2.78 8.19
C HIS A 353 8.20 1.88 7.81
N SER A 354 9.42 2.39 7.94
CA SER A 354 10.64 1.63 7.69
C SER A 354 11.77 1.98 8.66
N GLN A 355 12.73 1.08 8.78
CA GLN A 355 14.04 1.38 9.36
C GLN A 355 15.02 1.62 8.22
N GLY A 356 15.85 2.64 8.38
CA GLY A 356 16.82 3.07 7.38
C GLY A 356 17.67 4.21 7.89
N ARG A 357 18.46 4.78 6.99
CA ARG A 357 19.38 5.88 7.26
C ARG A 357 19.36 6.90 6.13
N PRO A 358 19.59 8.19 6.41
CA PRO A 358 19.87 9.17 5.38
C PRO A 358 21.12 8.77 4.59
N LEU A 359 21.14 9.01 3.27
CA LEU A 359 22.30 8.69 2.43
C LEU A 359 23.56 9.47 2.83
N THR A 360 23.37 10.68 3.32
CA THR A 360 24.43 11.52 3.89
C THR A 360 24.16 11.69 5.38
N SER A 361 25.09 11.24 6.22
CA SER A 361 24.98 11.33 7.67
C SER A 361 26.37 11.50 8.30
N PRO A 362 26.54 12.37 9.31
CA PRO A 362 25.52 13.24 9.91
C PRO A 362 25.11 14.41 9.00
N ILE A 363 23.90 14.93 9.19
CA ILE A 363 23.41 16.17 8.57
C ILE A 363 23.56 17.26 9.62
N GLU A 364 24.41 18.25 9.34
CA GLU A 364 24.67 19.38 10.25
C GLU A 364 25.04 18.95 11.69
N GLY A 365 25.83 17.87 11.78
CA GLY A 365 26.30 17.34 13.06
C GLY A 365 25.26 16.56 13.88
N LYS A 366 24.10 16.22 13.29
CA LYS A 366 23.06 15.38 13.91
C LYS A 366 22.78 14.12 13.08
N TYR A 367 22.29 13.09 13.76
CA TYR A 367 21.95 11.79 13.17
C TYR A 367 20.43 11.64 13.14
N TYR A 368 19.85 11.66 11.95
CA TYR A 368 18.41 11.67 11.74
C TYR A 368 17.89 10.27 11.44
N ASP A 369 16.81 9.87 12.11
CA ASP A 369 16.15 8.56 11.94
C ASP A 369 14.90 8.63 11.04
N TRP A 370 14.97 9.52 10.04
CA TRP A 370 13.94 9.77 9.03
C TRP A 370 14.56 10.44 7.78
N PRO A 371 13.89 10.39 6.60
CA PRO A 371 14.47 10.85 5.34
C PRO A 371 14.46 12.38 5.22
N VAL A 372 15.48 13.04 5.76
CA VAL A 372 15.63 14.50 5.72
C VAL A 372 15.66 15.02 4.29
N GLY A 373 14.84 16.03 3.99
CA GLY A 373 14.72 16.64 2.66
C GLY A 373 13.76 15.91 1.71
N PHE A 374 13.27 14.72 2.06
CA PHE A 374 12.25 14.04 1.28
C PHE A 374 10.88 14.69 1.47
N HIS A 375 10.16 14.85 0.35
CA HIS A 375 8.73 15.07 0.33
C HIS A 375 8.10 14.20 -0.76
N VAL A 376 6.81 13.90 -0.61
CA VAL A 376 6.09 13.05 -1.58
C VAL A 376 6.13 13.69 -2.97
N GLY A 377 6.36 12.84 -3.98
CA GLY A 377 6.62 13.26 -5.36
C GLY A 377 8.10 13.19 -5.75
N LEU A 378 9.01 13.07 -4.78
CA LEU A 378 10.41 12.71 -5.02
C LEU A 378 10.61 11.20 -4.94
N ASN A 379 11.78 10.70 -5.37
CA ASN A 379 12.14 9.30 -5.17
C ASN A 379 12.73 9.12 -3.76
N LEU A 380 12.16 8.24 -2.95
CA LEU A 380 12.62 8.06 -1.57
C LEU A 380 14.06 7.54 -1.48
N GLN A 381 14.46 6.69 -2.43
CA GLN A 381 15.81 6.11 -2.50
C GLN A 381 16.93 7.17 -2.61
N ASP A 382 16.62 8.39 -3.06
CA ASP A 382 17.60 9.48 -3.18
C ASP A 382 17.87 10.18 -1.82
N TYR A 383 17.09 9.82 -0.79
CA TYR A 383 17.16 10.41 0.55
C TYR A 383 17.32 9.35 1.65
N TRP A 384 16.90 8.10 1.39
CA TRP A 384 16.74 7.07 2.40
C TRP A 384 17.26 5.71 1.92
N GLN A 385 18.20 5.14 2.66
CA GLN A 385 18.62 3.76 2.49
C GLN A 385 17.95 2.91 3.56
N LEU A 386 17.14 1.94 3.15
CA LEU A 386 16.57 0.96 4.07
C LEU A 386 17.67 0.15 4.74
N GLU A 387 17.46 -0.23 6.01
CA GLU A 387 18.36 -1.14 6.71
C GLU A 387 18.48 -2.46 5.93
N GLU A 388 19.71 -2.87 5.67
CA GLU A 388 20.02 -4.07 4.90
C GLU A 388 19.85 -5.34 5.74
N HIS A 389 19.64 -6.47 5.05
CA HIS A 389 19.65 -7.79 5.65
C HIS A 389 20.64 -8.69 4.90
N ASN A 390 21.31 -9.57 5.65
CA ASN A 390 22.18 -10.60 5.09
C ASN A 390 21.61 -11.96 5.46
N LEU A 391 21.24 -12.76 4.46
CA LEU A 391 20.71 -14.10 4.71
C LEU A 391 21.73 -14.95 5.49
N GLY A 392 21.25 -15.64 6.52
CA GLY A 392 22.07 -16.38 7.48
C GLY A 392 22.53 -15.58 8.70
N GLN A 393 22.29 -14.27 8.74
CA GLN A 393 22.68 -13.40 9.86
C GLN A 393 21.47 -12.73 10.49
N THR A 394 21.23 -12.99 11.78
CA THR A 394 20.31 -12.18 12.58
C THR A 394 21.00 -10.87 12.96
N THR A 395 20.37 -9.76 12.64
CA THR A 395 20.78 -8.41 13.03
C THR A 395 19.80 -7.85 14.06
N PHE A 396 20.06 -6.61 14.48
CA PHE A 396 19.12 -5.87 15.33
C PHE A 396 17.77 -5.59 14.63
N THR A 397 17.75 -5.57 13.30
CA THR A 397 16.55 -5.22 12.50
C THR A 397 15.94 -6.42 11.79
N HIS A 398 16.70 -7.48 11.50
CA HIS A 398 16.19 -8.63 10.74
C HIS A 398 16.59 -9.96 11.38
N PHE A 399 15.73 -10.96 11.26
CA PHE A 399 16.13 -12.35 11.43
C PHE A 399 17.00 -12.83 10.27
N ALA A 400 17.66 -13.97 10.46
CA ALA A 400 18.55 -14.56 9.46
C ALA A 400 17.87 -14.98 8.15
N ASP A 401 16.55 -15.06 8.08
CA ASP A 401 15.81 -15.31 6.84
C ASP A 401 15.46 -14.01 6.08
N GLY A 402 15.78 -12.84 6.63
CA GLY A 402 15.45 -11.52 6.09
C GLY A 402 14.13 -10.94 6.60
N THR A 403 13.33 -11.68 7.37
CA THR A 403 12.11 -11.16 8.00
C THR A 403 12.48 -10.11 9.05
N ALA A 404 11.73 -9.02 9.14
CA ALA A 404 11.91 -8.00 10.17
C ALA A 404 11.88 -8.59 11.59
N HIS A 405 12.62 -7.94 12.49
CA HIS A 405 12.75 -8.28 13.92
C HIS A 405 12.72 -7.01 14.80
N LYS A 406 12.05 -5.95 14.34
CA LYS A 406 11.86 -4.68 15.07
C LYS A 406 10.54 -4.02 14.64
N ASN A 407 10.04 -3.11 15.47
CA ASN A 407 8.94 -2.21 15.11
C ASN A 407 9.35 -1.24 13.98
N ARG A 408 8.36 -0.72 13.25
CA ARG A 408 8.52 0.22 12.11
C ARG A 408 9.37 -0.39 10.98
N MET A 409 9.03 -1.61 10.57
CA MET A 409 9.74 -2.35 9.51
C MET A 409 8.81 -2.94 8.45
N GLN A 410 7.54 -2.54 8.45
CA GLN A 410 6.56 -3.02 7.48
C GLN A 410 7.00 -2.72 6.04
N GLY A 411 7.62 -1.55 5.81
CA GLY A 411 8.22 -1.20 4.52
C GLY A 411 9.38 -2.11 4.13
N ASN A 412 10.31 -2.39 5.05
CA ASN A 412 11.46 -3.28 4.82
C ASN A 412 11.02 -4.69 4.43
N ASP A 413 9.99 -5.23 5.09
CA ASP A 413 9.39 -6.52 4.75
C ASP A 413 8.63 -6.45 3.41
N PHE A 414 7.81 -5.41 3.23
CA PHE A 414 6.88 -5.32 2.10
C PHE A 414 7.61 -5.24 0.77
N VAL A 415 8.69 -4.46 0.65
CA VAL A 415 9.47 -4.33 -0.60
C VAL A 415 10.07 -5.67 -1.07
N GLN A 416 10.28 -6.61 -0.15
CA GLN A 416 10.80 -7.94 -0.47
C GLN A 416 9.69 -8.90 -0.94
N SER A 417 8.44 -8.62 -0.57
CA SER A 417 7.29 -9.51 -0.75
C SER A 417 6.91 -9.73 -2.22
N VAL A 418 6.19 -10.82 -2.47
CA VAL A 418 5.56 -11.06 -3.78
C VAL A 418 4.49 -10.01 -4.07
N MET A 419 3.83 -9.46 -3.05
CA MET A 419 2.80 -8.42 -3.22
C MET A 419 3.38 -7.16 -3.86
N TYR A 420 4.50 -6.66 -3.33
CA TYR A 420 5.18 -5.48 -3.87
C TYR A 420 5.65 -5.70 -5.31
N ARG A 421 6.25 -6.86 -5.61
CA ARG A 421 6.68 -7.21 -6.98
C ARG A 421 5.51 -7.36 -7.98
N ARG A 422 4.27 -7.40 -7.49
CA ARG A 422 3.04 -7.49 -8.28
C ARG A 422 2.23 -6.19 -8.26
N GLY A 423 2.85 -5.08 -7.86
CA GLY A 423 2.24 -3.75 -7.90
C GLY A 423 1.19 -3.50 -6.81
N VAL A 424 1.10 -4.35 -5.78
CA VAL A 424 0.22 -4.10 -4.63
C VAL A 424 0.80 -2.95 -3.81
N THR A 425 -0.09 -2.09 -3.32
CA THR A 425 0.25 -0.92 -2.50
C THR A 425 -0.25 -1.07 -1.07
N CYS A 426 0.32 -0.31 -0.14
CA CYS A 426 -0.13 -0.29 1.26
C CYS A 426 -1.64 0.00 1.38
N PHE A 427 -2.16 0.92 0.56
CA PHE A 427 -3.55 1.35 0.60
C PHE A 427 -4.53 0.43 -0.15
N ASP A 428 -4.05 -0.66 -0.76
CA ASP A 428 -4.93 -1.75 -1.17
C ASP A 428 -5.44 -2.53 0.05
N CYS A 429 -4.67 -2.54 1.15
CA CYS A 429 -5.05 -3.17 2.40
C CYS A 429 -5.52 -2.18 3.47
N HIS A 430 -4.95 -0.98 3.51
CA HIS A 430 -5.23 0.03 4.53
C HIS A 430 -6.05 1.21 3.99
N ASP A 431 -6.98 1.73 4.78
CA ASP A 431 -7.62 3.01 4.56
C ASP A 431 -7.02 4.06 5.51
N VAL A 432 -6.05 4.80 4.99
CA VAL A 432 -5.30 5.82 5.74
C VAL A 432 -6.16 7.00 6.16
N HIS A 433 -7.33 7.18 5.53
CA HIS A 433 -8.30 8.20 5.92
C HIS A 433 -9.23 7.71 7.02
N GLY A 434 -9.15 6.46 7.48
CA GLY A 434 -9.89 5.97 8.64
C GLY A 434 -11.06 5.06 8.29
N THR A 435 -11.24 4.03 9.11
CA THR A 435 -12.19 2.93 8.98
C THR A 435 -12.38 2.30 10.35
N ASP A 436 -13.49 1.58 10.55
CA ASP A 436 -13.81 0.93 11.82
C ASP A 436 -13.04 -0.38 12.04
N ASN A 437 -12.35 -0.89 11.02
CA ASN A 437 -11.54 -2.09 11.17
C ASN A 437 -10.21 -1.79 11.90
N TYR A 438 -9.75 -2.76 12.69
CA TYR A 438 -8.45 -2.72 13.35
C TYR A 438 -7.31 -2.46 12.35
N ALA A 439 -6.27 -1.76 12.81
CA ALA A 439 -5.11 -1.36 12.00
C ALA A 439 -5.48 -0.62 10.69
N GLN A 440 -6.64 0.04 10.69
CA GLN A 440 -7.14 0.82 9.56
C GLN A 440 -7.30 -0.04 8.29
N LEU A 441 -7.68 -1.32 8.43
CA LEU A 441 -7.91 -2.18 7.28
C LEU A 441 -9.16 -1.78 6.49
N ARG A 442 -9.13 -1.89 5.16
CA ARG A 442 -10.31 -1.57 4.32
C ARG A 442 -11.50 -2.49 4.60
N LYS A 443 -11.22 -3.73 4.98
CA LYS A 443 -12.19 -4.82 5.21
C LYS A 443 -11.77 -5.66 6.42
N PRO A 444 -12.68 -6.51 6.95
CA PRO A 444 -12.29 -7.55 7.88
C PRO A 444 -11.14 -8.40 7.36
N VAL A 445 -10.28 -8.84 8.26
CA VAL A 445 -8.95 -9.37 7.95
C VAL A 445 -8.96 -10.56 6.98
N ASN A 446 -9.87 -11.51 7.11
CA ASN A 446 -9.92 -12.64 6.18
C ASN A 446 -10.45 -12.24 4.80
N GLN A 447 -11.44 -11.35 4.78
CA GLN A 447 -12.05 -10.90 3.53
C GLN A 447 -11.02 -10.20 2.64
N ILE A 448 -10.15 -9.37 3.22
CA ILE A 448 -9.15 -8.63 2.45
C ILE A 448 -8.15 -9.56 1.74
N CYS A 449 -7.79 -10.68 2.38
CA CYS A 449 -6.93 -11.69 1.78
C CYS A 449 -7.70 -12.47 0.71
N LEU A 450 -8.92 -12.92 1.03
CA LEU A 450 -9.75 -13.77 0.17
C LEU A 450 -10.29 -13.04 -1.07
N ASP A 451 -10.35 -11.72 -1.08
CA ASP A 451 -10.67 -10.94 -2.30
C ASP A 451 -9.70 -11.29 -3.45
N CYS A 452 -8.43 -11.61 -3.13
CA CYS A 452 -7.43 -12.05 -4.12
C CYS A 452 -7.08 -13.54 -4.03
N HIS A 453 -7.20 -14.12 -2.84
CA HIS A 453 -6.81 -15.49 -2.51
C HIS A 453 -8.01 -16.41 -2.25
N GLY A 454 -9.18 -16.06 -2.77
CA GLY A 454 -10.40 -16.87 -2.63
C GLY A 454 -10.38 -18.15 -3.46
N SER A 455 -11.51 -18.86 -3.44
CA SER A 455 -11.68 -20.14 -4.16
C SER A 455 -11.37 -20.00 -5.65
N GLY A 456 -10.61 -20.95 -6.19
CA GLY A 456 -10.14 -20.94 -7.58
C GLY A 456 -8.90 -20.07 -7.85
N SER A 457 -8.47 -19.24 -6.90
CA SER A 457 -7.19 -18.53 -7.01
C SER A 457 -6.02 -19.50 -6.97
N ARG A 458 -5.04 -19.32 -7.86
CA ARG A 458 -3.81 -20.16 -7.88
C ARG A 458 -3.07 -20.12 -6.54
N ASN A 459 -3.17 -19.00 -5.84
CA ASN A 459 -2.49 -18.72 -4.59
C ASN A 459 -3.45 -18.70 -3.38
N GLY A 460 -4.69 -19.18 -3.56
CA GLY A 460 -5.67 -19.32 -2.48
C GLY A 460 -5.66 -20.70 -1.82
N PRO A 461 -6.46 -20.89 -0.75
CA PRO A 461 -6.78 -22.21 -0.21
C PRO A 461 -7.29 -23.15 -1.32
N ARG A 462 -6.89 -24.42 -1.26
CA ARG A 462 -7.32 -25.44 -2.23
C ARG A 462 -8.49 -26.27 -1.73
N GLU A 463 -8.73 -26.19 -0.44
CA GLU A 463 -9.73 -26.91 0.30
C GLU A 463 -11.11 -26.27 0.09
N ALA A 464 -12.18 -27.00 0.40
CA ALA A 464 -13.53 -26.51 0.19
C ALA A 464 -13.91 -25.42 1.21
N THR A 465 -13.30 -25.47 2.40
CA THR A 465 -13.58 -24.53 3.49
C THR A 465 -12.30 -23.93 4.08
N LEU A 466 -12.45 -22.78 4.74
CA LEU A 466 -11.35 -22.15 5.46
C LEU A 466 -10.92 -22.99 6.68
N ALA A 467 -11.87 -23.63 7.37
CA ALA A 467 -11.56 -24.56 8.46
C ALA A 467 -10.68 -25.72 8.01
N GLU A 468 -10.92 -26.31 6.84
CA GLU A 468 -10.07 -27.36 6.28
C GLU A 468 -8.67 -26.84 5.95
N HIS A 469 -8.54 -25.61 5.43
CA HIS A 469 -7.23 -25.03 5.14
C HIS A 469 -6.41 -24.71 6.39
N THR A 470 -7.09 -24.15 7.39
CA THR A 470 -6.45 -23.61 8.60
C THR A 470 -6.35 -24.65 9.71
N HIS A 471 -7.14 -25.72 9.66
CA HIS A 471 -7.37 -26.69 10.74
C HIS A 471 -7.82 -26.06 12.05
N HIS A 472 -8.48 -24.90 11.94
CA HIS A 472 -9.06 -24.17 13.06
C HIS A 472 -10.56 -23.98 12.84
N LYS A 473 -11.31 -23.87 13.93
CA LYS A 473 -12.73 -23.55 13.86
C LYS A 473 -12.92 -22.21 13.15
N ASP A 474 -13.87 -22.14 12.22
CA ASP A 474 -14.24 -20.89 11.56
C ASP A 474 -14.53 -19.77 12.58
N GLY A 475 -13.97 -18.59 12.32
CA GLY A 475 -14.11 -17.40 13.18
C GLY A 475 -13.23 -17.41 14.43
N SER A 476 -12.40 -18.44 14.64
CA SER A 476 -11.36 -18.38 15.67
C SER A 476 -10.16 -17.56 15.20
N THR A 477 -9.36 -17.03 16.14
CA THR A 477 -8.13 -16.30 15.81
C THR A 477 -7.16 -17.13 14.96
N GLY A 478 -7.09 -18.45 15.18
CA GLY A 478 -6.26 -19.34 14.37
C GLY A 478 -6.76 -19.55 12.93
N SER A 479 -8.04 -19.24 12.66
CA SER A 479 -8.60 -19.26 11.30
C SER A 479 -8.33 -17.96 10.52
N GLU A 480 -7.68 -16.97 11.14
CA GLU A 480 -7.33 -15.73 10.45
C GLU A 480 -6.09 -15.91 9.56
N CYS A 481 -6.14 -15.43 8.31
CA CYS A 481 -5.01 -15.55 7.37
C CYS A 481 -3.72 -14.96 7.95
N VAL A 482 -3.85 -13.81 8.64
CA VAL A 482 -2.72 -13.09 9.24
C VAL A 482 -2.10 -13.83 10.43
N ALA A 483 -2.85 -14.73 11.10
CA ALA A 483 -2.33 -15.51 12.20
C ALA A 483 -1.21 -16.46 11.74
N CYS A 484 -1.27 -16.94 10.50
CA CYS A 484 -0.26 -17.82 9.91
C CYS A 484 0.69 -17.11 8.94
N HIS A 485 0.17 -16.17 8.14
CA HIS A 485 0.93 -15.55 7.05
C HIS A 485 1.59 -14.22 7.44
N MET A 486 1.24 -13.63 8.59
CA MET A 486 1.85 -12.39 9.07
C MET A 486 2.33 -12.58 10.52
N PRO A 487 3.34 -13.45 10.73
CA PRO A 487 3.82 -13.82 12.05
C PRO A 487 4.31 -12.61 12.86
N LYS A 488 4.32 -12.76 14.18
CA LYS A 488 4.76 -11.73 15.11
C LYS A 488 6.27 -11.52 14.98
N VAL A 489 6.70 -10.32 14.62
CA VAL A 489 8.11 -9.96 14.39
C VAL A 489 8.75 -9.22 15.54
N GLU A 490 7.96 -8.54 16.37
CA GLU A 490 8.49 -7.80 17.51
C GLU A 490 7.46 -7.66 18.63
N VAL A 491 7.93 -7.67 19.87
CA VAL A 491 7.12 -7.41 21.07
C VAL A 491 7.33 -5.96 21.52
N THR A 492 6.38 -5.07 21.23
CA THR A 492 6.57 -3.64 21.52
C THR A 492 6.34 -3.29 22.99
N ILE A 493 5.49 -4.08 23.66
CA ILE A 493 5.21 -4.19 25.09
C ILE A 493 4.60 -5.58 25.32
N PRO A 494 4.64 -6.14 26.55
CA PRO A 494 4.05 -7.45 26.82
C PRO A 494 2.60 -7.57 26.32
N GLY A 495 2.35 -8.57 25.48
CA GLY A 495 1.04 -8.83 24.87
C GLY A 495 0.73 -8.06 23.59
N VAL A 496 1.58 -7.12 23.16
CA VAL A 496 1.39 -6.34 21.94
C VAL A 496 2.52 -6.58 20.95
N PHE A 497 2.15 -6.97 19.74
CA PHE A 497 3.07 -7.42 18.72
C PHE A 497 2.91 -6.63 17.43
N VAL A 498 4.01 -6.54 16.68
CA VAL A 498 4.00 -6.11 15.29
C VAL A 498 4.04 -7.36 14.41
N SER A 499 3.31 -7.35 13.30
CA SER A 499 3.26 -8.45 12.35
C SER A 499 4.15 -8.21 11.13
N ALA A 500 4.77 -9.29 10.62
CA ALA A 500 5.54 -9.28 9.39
C ALA A 500 4.67 -8.89 8.19
N HIS A 501 5.27 -8.22 7.21
CA HIS A 501 4.63 -7.89 5.93
C HIS A 501 5.30 -8.59 4.73
N THR A 502 6.04 -9.67 4.99
CA THR A 502 6.56 -10.57 3.94
C THR A 502 5.46 -11.49 3.38
N PHE A 503 4.39 -11.69 4.14
CA PHE A 503 3.25 -12.62 3.91
C PHE A 503 3.66 -14.11 3.80
N ALA A 504 4.92 -14.41 4.13
CA ALA A 504 5.47 -15.75 4.05
C ALA A 504 5.03 -16.59 5.25
N PHE A 505 4.71 -17.86 4.99
CA PHE A 505 4.51 -18.83 6.05
C PHE A 505 5.88 -19.28 6.58
N ILE A 506 6.13 -19.04 7.87
CA ILE A 506 7.36 -19.46 8.55
C ILE A 506 7.19 -20.90 9.03
N THR A 507 7.84 -21.85 8.36
CA THR A 507 7.76 -23.27 8.74
C THR A 507 8.48 -23.53 10.08
N PRO A 508 8.13 -24.62 10.80
CA PRO A 508 8.90 -25.02 11.98
C PRO A 508 10.40 -25.22 11.69
N ALA A 509 10.75 -25.69 10.49
CA ALA A 509 12.15 -25.85 10.08
C ALA A 509 12.89 -24.51 9.93
N ILE A 510 12.22 -23.46 9.43
CA ILE A 510 12.77 -22.09 9.42
C ILE A 510 13.02 -21.62 10.86
N THR A 511 12.08 -21.87 11.79
CA THR A 511 12.30 -21.59 13.21
C THR A 511 13.49 -22.37 13.77
N ASP A 512 13.59 -23.66 13.51
CA ASP A 512 14.68 -24.49 14.04
C ASP A 512 16.05 -24.01 13.53
N LYS A 513 16.13 -23.60 12.26
CA LYS A 513 17.36 -23.15 11.62
C LYS A 513 17.73 -21.70 11.96
N TYR A 514 16.78 -20.77 11.86
CA TYR A 514 17.01 -19.33 11.90
C TYR A 514 16.44 -18.64 13.13
N LYS A 515 15.75 -19.38 14.01
CA LYS A 515 15.12 -18.87 15.23
C LYS A 515 14.03 -17.81 15.01
N VAL A 516 13.51 -17.73 13.79
CA VAL A 516 12.35 -16.89 13.44
C VAL A 516 11.10 -17.46 14.10
N PRO A 517 10.25 -16.67 14.77
CA PRO A 517 8.98 -17.16 15.32
C PRO A 517 8.05 -17.70 14.23
N ASN A 518 7.67 -18.99 14.33
CA ASN A 518 6.62 -19.55 13.47
C ASN A 518 5.23 -19.28 14.06
N PRO A 519 4.17 -19.28 13.24
CA PRO A 519 2.81 -19.03 13.69
C PRO A 519 2.24 -20.11 14.62
N CYS A 520 2.75 -21.35 14.58
CA CYS A 520 2.20 -22.45 15.37
C CYS A 520 2.58 -22.33 16.85
N THR A 521 3.89 -22.35 17.16
CA THR A 521 4.38 -22.32 18.55
C THR A 521 4.27 -20.93 19.19
N SER A 522 3.97 -19.90 18.40
CA SER A 522 3.61 -18.56 18.91
C SER A 522 2.23 -18.50 19.56
N CYS A 523 1.36 -19.48 19.26
CA CYS A 523 0.04 -19.64 19.87
C CYS A 523 -0.02 -20.89 20.77
N HIS A 524 0.60 -21.98 20.35
CA HIS A 524 0.72 -23.22 21.11
C HIS A 524 2.03 -23.24 21.91
N THR A 525 2.12 -22.37 22.92
CA THR A 525 3.35 -22.12 23.67
C THR A 525 3.84 -23.32 24.50
N ASP A 526 2.99 -24.31 24.71
CA ASP A 526 3.31 -25.59 25.38
C ASP A 526 3.84 -26.67 24.42
N LYS A 527 3.91 -26.38 23.11
CA LYS A 527 4.30 -27.33 22.07
C LYS A 527 5.65 -26.98 21.45
N THR A 528 6.27 -27.98 20.83
CA THR A 528 7.56 -27.85 20.13
C THR A 528 7.37 -27.66 18.63
N THR A 529 8.43 -27.21 17.94
CA THR A 529 8.50 -27.19 16.47
C THR A 529 8.36 -28.60 15.87
N ALA A 530 8.82 -29.64 16.57
CA ALA A 530 8.62 -31.03 16.18
C ALA A 530 7.14 -31.43 16.18
N TRP A 531 6.37 -31.01 17.20
CA TRP A 531 4.91 -31.23 17.23
C TRP A 531 4.22 -30.53 16.05
N ALA A 532 4.59 -29.27 15.77
CA ALA A 532 4.00 -28.53 14.65
C ALA A 532 4.35 -29.17 13.29
N THR A 533 5.57 -29.66 13.15
CA THR A 533 6.03 -30.40 11.97
C THR A 533 5.22 -31.69 11.79
N ASP A 534 5.02 -32.45 12.87
CA ASP A 534 4.24 -33.68 12.84
C ASP A 534 2.77 -33.42 12.48
N ALA A 535 2.15 -32.39 13.08
CA ALA A 535 0.79 -31.99 12.74
C ALA A 535 0.66 -31.66 11.24
N LEU A 536 1.55 -30.81 10.71
CA LEU A 536 1.55 -30.42 9.29
C LEU A 536 1.79 -31.58 8.31
N ARG A 537 2.49 -32.65 8.74
CA ARG A 537 2.69 -33.85 7.91
C ARG A 537 1.43 -34.71 7.78
N HIS A 538 0.53 -34.64 8.75
CA HIS A 538 -0.73 -35.39 8.75
C HIS A 538 -1.86 -34.66 8.02
N TRP A 539 -1.61 -33.43 7.55
CA TRP A 539 -2.56 -32.66 6.75
C TRP A 539 -2.59 -33.22 5.33
N PRO A 540 -3.68 -33.91 4.91
CA PRO A 540 -3.73 -34.63 3.62
C PRO A 540 -3.55 -33.72 2.39
N GLU A 541 -3.79 -32.44 2.54
CA GLU A 541 -3.70 -31.39 1.52
C GLU A 541 -2.34 -30.70 1.45
N ARG A 542 -1.42 -30.99 2.39
CA ARG A 542 -0.07 -30.44 2.39
C ARG A 542 0.94 -31.47 1.90
N SER A 543 1.81 -31.03 0.99
CA SER A 543 2.95 -31.85 0.59
C SER A 543 3.89 -32.02 1.79
N PRO A 544 4.24 -33.25 2.20
CA PRO A 544 5.18 -33.48 3.30
C PRO A 544 6.57 -32.89 3.03
N TRP A 545 6.89 -32.58 1.77
CA TRP A 545 8.12 -31.94 1.30
C TRP A 545 8.09 -30.41 1.40
N ARG A 546 6.93 -29.79 1.61
CA ARG A 546 6.78 -28.34 1.85
C ARG A 546 6.73 -27.98 3.34
N VAL A 547 6.81 -28.98 4.21
CA VAL A 547 6.85 -28.81 5.67
C VAL A 547 8.29 -28.63 6.17
N GLN A 548 9.29 -28.98 5.34
CA GLN A 548 10.72 -28.91 5.66
C GLN A 548 11.37 -27.60 5.19
#